data_AF-A0A954LAT0-F1
#
_entry.id   AF-A0A954LAT0-F1
#
_cell.length_a   1.000
_cell.length_b   1.000
_cell.length_c   1.000
_cell.angle_alpha   90.00
_cell.angle_beta   90.00
_cell.angle_gamma   90.00
#
_symmetry.space_group_name_H-M   'P 1'
#
loop_
_entity.id
_entity.type
_entity.pdbx_description
1 polymer ?
#
loop_
_entity_poly.entity_id
_entity_poly.type
_entity_poly.pdbx_seq_one_letter_code
_entity_poly.pdbx_strand_id
1 'polypeptide(L)'
;MTRFCLTLMLTICFAASFLLSAGNAVAQSTPRSELDLLTQEDIQQELGLTAAQIQKLEELKKNSNPGQEFMAPYLQRMAATSDEAERGKIRTEMIAAVAEARGAFQVQAVEVLADSQKRNLRRLFIERAGVRAMSDPRVAADLKFTDEQKSKLEELSNQRRDASRQMGFNVPDEEQQKFEEEWTGRFLTVLTDEQKQLWEQAQASSPVAAVAATEGGSAASAGSAMAAAEPGSV
;
A
#
# COMPACT_ATOMS: atom_id res chain seq x y z
N MET A 1 53.79 -49.04 -22.68
CA MET A 1 52.97 -50.28 -22.67
C MET A 1 52.14 -50.28 -21.39
N THR A 2 50.80 -50.28 -21.52
CA THR A 2 49.79 -50.83 -20.57
C THR A 2 49.80 -50.33 -19.11
N ARG A 3 48.76 -49.71 -18.52
CA ARG A 3 47.30 -49.79 -18.72
C ARG A 3 46.60 -48.58 -18.07
N PHE A 4 45.65 -48.01 -18.81
CA PHE A 4 44.56 -47.16 -18.36
C PHE A 4 43.63 -47.91 -17.38
N CYS A 5 43.23 -47.27 -16.28
CA CYS A 5 42.12 -47.69 -15.40
C CYS A 5 41.45 -46.40 -14.90
N LEU A 6 40.59 -45.76 -15.71
CA LEU A 6 39.13 -45.91 -15.65
C LEU A 6 38.58 -45.89 -14.21
N THR A 7 38.47 -44.69 -13.60
CA THR A 7 37.56 -44.47 -12.48
C THR A 7 36.42 -43.59 -12.98
N LEU A 8 35.37 -44.31 -13.35
CA LEU A 8 34.06 -43.89 -13.83
C LEU A 8 33.22 -43.38 -12.66
N MET A 9 32.50 -42.28 -12.93
CA MET A 9 31.25 -41.81 -12.32
C MET A 9 30.84 -42.29 -10.92
N LEU A 10 30.66 -41.32 -10.02
CA LEU A 10 29.45 -41.29 -9.18
C LEU A 10 29.10 -39.86 -8.74
N THR A 11 28.58 -39.08 -9.68
CA THR A 11 27.85 -37.85 -9.39
C THR A 11 26.48 -38.26 -8.83
N ILE A 12 26.36 -38.35 -7.51
CA ILE A 12 25.08 -38.59 -6.84
C ILE A 12 24.28 -37.30 -6.87
N CYS A 13 23.24 -37.30 -7.70
CA CYS A 13 22.15 -36.35 -7.70
C CYS A 13 21.53 -36.22 -6.30
N PHE A 14 21.78 -35.11 -5.62
CA PHE A 14 20.89 -34.62 -4.56
C PHE A 14 19.73 -33.87 -5.22
N ALA A 15 18.83 -34.63 -5.84
CA ALA A 15 17.51 -34.17 -6.23
C ALA A 15 16.54 -34.60 -5.12
N ALA A 16 16.28 -33.71 -4.16
CA ALA A 16 15.22 -33.91 -3.19
C ALA A 16 14.65 -32.55 -2.75
N SER A 17 13.44 -32.30 -3.23
CA SER A 17 12.39 -31.59 -2.49
C SER A 17 12.55 -30.08 -2.32
N PHE A 18 12.48 -29.34 -3.42
CA PHE A 18 11.83 -28.03 -3.34
C PHE A 18 10.32 -28.27 -3.37
N LEU A 19 9.75 -28.37 -2.17
CA LEU A 19 8.31 -28.45 -1.98
C LEU A 19 7.65 -27.23 -2.62
N LEU A 20 6.59 -27.53 -3.35
CA LEU A 20 5.60 -26.63 -3.90
C LEU A 20 5.00 -25.77 -2.77
N SER A 21 5.55 -24.59 -2.51
CA SER A 21 4.86 -23.57 -1.74
C SER A 21 3.92 -22.83 -2.69
N ALA A 22 2.79 -23.46 -3.01
CA ALA A 22 1.64 -22.75 -3.54
C ALA A 22 1.16 -21.81 -2.43
N GLY A 23 1.73 -20.61 -2.41
CA GLY A 23 1.22 -19.53 -1.59
C GLY A 23 -0.23 -19.30 -1.96
N ASN A 24 -1.11 -19.35 -0.95
CA ASN A 24 -2.48 -18.89 -1.07
C ASN A 24 -2.43 -17.50 -1.70
N ALA A 25 -2.78 -17.40 -2.99
CA ALA A 25 -3.14 -16.13 -3.60
C ALA A 25 -4.44 -15.71 -2.91
N VAL A 26 -4.31 -15.04 -1.77
CA VAL A 26 -5.38 -14.20 -1.23
C VAL A 26 -5.81 -13.35 -2.41
N ALA A 27 -7.07 -13.50 -2.86
CA ALA A 27 -7.62 -12.70 -3.93
C ALA A 27 -7.35 -11.23 -3.57
N GLN A 28 -6.37 -10.62 -4.22
CA GLN A 28 -5.91 -9.29 -3.88
C GLN A 28 -7.03 -8.33 -4.25
N SER A 29 -7.82 -7.92 -3.27
CA SER A 29 -8.80 -6.87 -3.47
C SER A 29 -8.05 -5.61 -3.88
N THR A 30 -8.39 -5.03 -5.03
CA THR A 30 -7.79 -3.76 -5.46
C THR A 30 -7.92 -2.73 -4.33
N PRO A 31 -6.81 -2.12 -3.89
CA PRO A 31 -6.85 -1.17 -2.79
C PRO A 31 -7.73 0.02 -3.19
N ARG A 32 -8.61 0.46 -2.27
CA ARG A 32 -9.44 1.66 -2.47
C ARG A 32 -8.71 2.91 -2.01
N SER A 33 -7.73 2.76 -1.13
CA SER A 33 -6.86 3.83 -0.64
C SER A 33 -5.47 3.29 -0.31
N GLU A 34 -4.48 4.18 -0.18
CA GLU A 34 -3.16 3.83 0.36
C GLU A 34 -3.25 3.15 1.74
N LEU A 35 -4.24 3.52 2.54
CA LEU A 35 -4.42 3.02 3.89
C LEU A 35 -4.77 1.53 3.93
N ASP A 36 -5.50 1.06 2.92
CA ASP A 36 -5.84 -0.37 2.80
C ASP A 36 -4.57 -1.22 2.69
N LEU A 37 -3.52 -0.68 2.06
CA LEU A 37 -2.23 -1.35 1.90
C LEU A 37 -1.45 -1.43 3.22
N LEU A 38 -1.53 -0.41 4.07
CA LEU A 38 -0.85 -0.42 5.38
C LEU A 38 -1.34 -1.53 6.31
N THR A 39 -2.48 -2.15 6.01
CA THR A 39 -3.01 -3.28 6.78
C THR A 39 -2.54 -4.65 6.27
N GLN A 40 -1.78 -4.70 5.18
CA GLN A 40 -1.33 -5.94 4.56
C GLN A 40 0.11 -6.24 4.97
N GLU A 41 0.36 -7.43 5.53
CA GLU A 41 1.67 -7.79 6.10
C GLU A 41 2.81 -7.76 5.07
N ASP A 42 2.55 -8.19 3.83
CA ASP A 42 3.51 -8.13 2.72
C ASP A 42 3.96 -6.70 2.43
N ILE A 43 3.00 -5.77 2.40
CA ILE A 43 3.28 -4.34 2.22
C ILE A 43 4.04 -3.78 3.41
N GLN A 44 3.67 -4.14 4.64
CA GLN A 44 4.38 -3.66 5.84
C GLN A 44 5.85 -4.07 5.81
N GLN A 45 6.14 -5.30 5.37
CA GLN A 45 7.50 -5.80 5.17
C GLN A 45 8.22 -5.06 4.05
N GLU A 46 7.57 -4.86 2.90
CA GLU A 46 8.15 -4.12 1.76
C GLU A 46 8.46 -2.65 2.12
N LEU A 47 7.64 -2.03 2.94
CA LEU A 47 7.86 -0.68 3.47
C LEU A 47 8.90 -0.65 4.60
N GLY A 48 9.35 -1.79 5.09
CA GLY A 48 10.27 -1.88 6.23
C GLY A 48 9.70 -1.22 7.48
N LEU A 49 8.41 -1.38 7.74
CA LEU A 49 7.80 -0.82 8.95
C LEU A 49 8.39 -1.47 10.19
N THR A 50 8.77 -0.65 11.15
CA THR A 50 9.24 -1.15 12.46
C THR A 50 8.08 -1.73 13.26
N ALA A 51 8.38 -2.63 14.21
CA ALA A 51 7.36 -3.16 15.13
C ALA A 51 6.58 -2.05 15.86
N ALA A 52 7.25 -0.96 16.24
CA ALA A 52 6.62 0.19 16.88
C ALA A 52 5.65 0.93 15.93
N GLN A 53 6.00 1.08 14.64
CA GLN A 53 5.11 1.68 13.65
C GLN A 53 3.89 0.78 13.39
N ILE A 54 4.09 -0.54 13.27
CA ILE A 54 3.00 -1.51 13.08
C ILE A 54 2.03 -1.44 14.26
N GLN A 55 2.54 -1.51 15.49
CA GLN A 55 1.71 -1.40 16.70
C GLN A 55 0.91 -0.10 16.72
N LYS A 56 1.55 1.03 16.40
CA LYS A 56 0.86 2.33 16.34
C LYS A 56 -0.23 2.37 15.28
N LEU A 57 0.01 1.80 14.10
CA LEU A 57 -1.00 1.69 13.03
C LEU A 57 -2.20 0.82 13.45
N GLU A 58 -1.96 -0.27 14.18
CA GLU A 58 -3.02 -1.12 14.73
C GLU A 58 -3.87 -0.41 15.78
N GLU A 59 -3.22 0.30 16.71
CA GLU A 59 -3.90 1.10 17.74
C GLU A 59 -4.75 2.20 17.09
N LEU A 60 -4.19 2.92 16.12
CA LEU A 60 -4.91 3.91 15.34
C LEU A 60 -6.11 3.28 14.62
N LYS A 61 -5.92 2.15 13.93
CA LYS A 61 -7.02 1.43 13.23
C LYS A 61 -8.12 1.02 14.19
N LYS A 62 -7.79 0.49 15.37
CA LYS A 62 -8.76 0.08 16.38
C LYS A 62 -9.59 1.27 16.88
N ASN A 63 -8.94 2.41 17.11
CA ASN A 63 -9.58 3.62 17.59
C ASN A 63 -10.40 4.32 16.49
N SER A 64 -10.04 4.11 15.23
CA SER A 64 -10.70 4.72 14.08
C SER A 64 -11.82 3.87 13.48
N ASN A 65 -11.89 2.57 13.79
CA ASN A 65 -12.99 1.74 13.31
C ASN A 65 -14.27 2.12 14.08
N PRO A 66 -15.31 2.65 13.41
CA PRO A 66 -16.50 3.09 14.11
C PRO A 66 -17.17 1.92 14.83
N GLY A 67 -17.19 1.98 16.16
CA GLY A 67 -17.78 0.94 17.00
C GLY A 67 -19.31 0.94 16.99
N GLN A 68 -19.89 -0.02 17.71
CA GLN A 68 -21.35 -0.11 17.87
C GLN A 68 -21.95 1.19 18.44
N GLU A 69 -21.26 1.83 19.39
CA GLU A 69 -21.70 3.09 19.99
C GLU A 69 -21.78 4.24 18.98
N PHE A 70 -20.81 4.32 18.06
CA PHE A 70 -20.84 5.30 16.98
C PHE A 70 -22.04 5.05 16.04
N MET A 71 -22.35 3.79 15.74
CA MET A 71 -23.45 3.42 14.83
C MET A 71 -24.83 3.49 15.47
N ALA A 72 -24.92 3.28 16.78
CA ALA A 72 -26.16 3.20 17.54
C ALA A 72 -27.20 4.30 17.21
N PRO A 73 -26.85 5.61 17.16
CA PRO A 73 -27.84 6.65 16.84
C PRO A 73 -28.42 6.51 15.43
N TYR A 74 -27.63 6.09 14.44
CA TYR A 74 -28.11 5.87 13.07
C TYR A 74 -29.01 4.64 12.99
N LEU A 75 -28.59 3.54 13.63
CA LEU A 75 -29.36 2.29 13.66
C LEU A 75 -30.72 2.47 14.37
N GLN A 76 -30.75 3.22 15.47
CA GLN A 76 -31.98 3.54 16.19
C GLN A 76 -32.95 4.36 15.34
N ARG A 77 -32.45 5.40 14.65
CA ARG A 77 -33.27 6.21 13.73
C ARG A 77 -33.81 5.37 12.58
N MET A 78 -33.01 4.48 12.01
CA MET A 78 -33.48 3.58 10.94
C MET A 78 -34.56 2.60 11.43
N ALA A 79 -34.44 2.09 12.66
CA ALA A 79 -35.44 1.20 13.26
C ALA A 79 -36.75 1.93 13.61
N ALA A 80 -36.68 3.23 13.90
CA ALA A 80 -37.82 4.05 14.27
C ALA A 80 -38.64 4.57 13.08
N THR A 81 -38.08 4.57 11.86
CA THR A 81 -38.78 5.04 10.66
C THR A 81 -39.18 3.89 9.73
N SER A 82 -40.44 3.93 9.27
CA SER A 82 -40.96 3.04 8.22
C SER A 82 -40.86 3.67 6.82
N ASP A 83 -40.54 4.96 6.72
CA ASP A 83 -40.38 5.66 5.44
C ASP A 83 -39.04 5.33 4.79
N GLU A 84 -39.07 4.85 3.55
CA GLU A 84 -37.86 4.48 2.81
C GLU A 84 -37.04 5.71 2.39
N ALA A 85 -37.67 6.85 2.13
CA ALA A 85 -36.94 8.06 1.77
C ALA A 85 -36.14 8.60 2.97
N GLU A 86 -36.75 8.66 4.15
CA GLU A 86 -36.05 9.02 5.39
C GLU A 86 -34.97 7.99 5.78
N ARG A 87 -35.26 6.69 5.64
CA ARG A 87 -34.27 5.63 5.83
C ARG A 87 -33.07 5.80 4.89
N GLY A 88 -33.31 6.18 3.64
CA GLY A 88 -32.27 6.51 2.66
C GLY A 88 -31.35 7.63 3.14
N LYS A 89 -31.91 8.73 3.64
CA LYS A 89 -31.12 9.84 4.21
C LYS A 89 -30.27 9.40 5.39
N ILE A 90 -30.82 8.61 6.30
CA ILE A 90 -30.07 8.10 7.46
C ILE A 90 -28.88 7.22 7.01
N ARG A 91 -29.06 6.39 5.97
CA ARG A 91 -27.95 5.62 5.39
C ARG A 91 -26.88 6.55 4.81
N THR A 92 -27.26 7.60 4.09
CA THR A 92 -26.32 8.58 3.52
C THR A 92 -25.54 9.29 4.63
N GLU A 93 -26.22 9.74 5.68
CA GLU A 93 -25.57 10.38 6.85
C GLU A 93 -24.61 9.41 7.54
N MET A 94 -25.01 8.15 7.73
CA MET A 94 -24.16 7.11 8.32
C MET A 94 -22.90 6.85 7.46
N ILE A 95 -23.05 6.75 6.14
CA ILE A 95 -21.92 6.58 5.21
C ILE A 95 -20.97 7.77 5.31
N ALA A 96 -21.49 9.00 5.33
CA ALA A 96 -20.69 10.21 5.46
C ALA A 96 -19.92 10.26 6.79
N ALA A 97 -20.59 9.96 7.90
CA ALA A 97 -19.98 9.94 9.23
C ALA A 97 -18.87 8.88 9.34
N VAL A 98 -19.09 7.68 8.77
CA VAL A 98 -18.06 6.64 8.67
C VAL A 98 -16.87 7.12 7.84
N ALA A 99 -17.13 7.77 6.70
CA ALA A 99 -16.09 8.28 5.84
C ALA A 99 -15.26 9.36 6.55
N GLU A 100 -15.88 10.25 7.30
CA GLU A 100 -15.21 11.28 8.10
C GLU A 100 -14.32 10.68 9.19
N ALA A 101 -14.86 9.73 9.97
CA ALA A 101 -14.11 9.03 11.01
C ALA A 101 -12.88 8.28 10.44
N ARG A 102 -13.03 7.71 9.24
CA ARG A 102 -11.91 7.08 8.50
C ARG A 102 -10.92 8.09 7.92
N GLY A 103 -11.36 9.29 7.54
CA GLY A 103 -10.48 10.35 7.05
C GLY A 103 -9.47 10.80 8.11
N ALA A 104 -9.91 10.94 9.36
CA ALA A 104 -9.01 11.29 10.48
C ALA A 104 -7.91 10.24 10.71
N PHE A 105 -8.27 8.95 10.61
CA PHE A 105 -7.30 7.85 10.65
C PHE A 105 -6.25 7.96 9.55
N GLN A 106 -6.68 8.29 8.33
CA GLN A 106 -5.81 8.33 7.17
C GLN A 106 -4.68 9.36 7.35
N VAL A 107 -4.99 10.53 7.90
CA VAL A 107 -3.97 11.56 8.21
C VAL A 107 -2.98 11.03 9.25
N GLN A 108 -3.50 10.53 10.38
CA GLN A 108 -2.66 10.05 11.49
C GLN A 108 -1.80 8.85 11.11
N ALA A 109 -2.33 7.91 10.30
CA ALA A 109 -1.61 6.73 9.86
C ALA A 109 -0.41 7.09 8.97
N VAL A 110 -0.56 8.08 8.09
CA VAL A 110 0.52 8.54 7.20
C VAL A 110 1.61 9.29 7.98
N GLU A 111 1.25 9.99 9.06
CA GLU A 111 2.21 10.66 9.95
C GLU A 111 3.13 9.70 10.72
N VAL A 112 2.74 8.43 10.87
CA VAL A 112 3.59 7.38 11.48
C VAL A 112 4.75 7.00 10.55
N LEU A 113 4.62 7.25 9.25
CA LEU A 113 5.57 6.84 8.24
C LEU A 113 6.68 7.87 8.03
N ALA A 114 7.89 7.39 7.77
CA ALA A 114 8.97 8.22 7.23
C ALA A 114 8.67 8.63 5.78
N ASP A 115 9.32 9.69 5.28
CA ASP A 115 9.04 10.20 3.94
C ASP A 115 9.39 9.20 2.82
N SER A 116 10.42 8.37 3.02
CA SER A 116 10.73 7.26 2.11
C SER A 116 9.61 6.22 2.08
N GLN A 117 9.04 5.87 3.24
CA GLN A 117 7.92 4.94 3.36
C GLN A 117 6.65 5.52 2.72
N LYS A 118 6.36 6.82 2.89
CA LYS A 118 5.23 7.49 2.22
C LYS A 118 5.35 7.44 0.70
N ARG A 119 6.55 7.68 0.15
CA ARG A 119 6.81 7.59 -1.29
C ARG A 119 6.62 6.17 -1.81
N ASN A 120 7.15 5.17 -1.11
CA ASN A 120 7.01 3.77 -1.49
C ASN A 120 5.55 3.29 -1.38
N LEU A 121 4.83 3.71 -0.34
CA LEU A 121 3.40 3.40 -0.18
C LEU A 121 2.59 3.99 -1.34
N ARG A 122 2.88 5.23 -1.73
CA ARG A 122 2.23 5.88 -2.87
C ARG A 122 2.50 5.11 -4.17
N ARG A 123 3.75 4.71 -4.42
CA ARG A 123 4.11 3.89 -5.59
C ARG A 123 3.30 2.59 -5.63
N LEU A 124 3.30 1.84 -4.53
CA LEU A 124 2.58 0.56 -4.41
C LEU A 124 1.07 0.72 -4.61
N PHE A 125 0.52 1.82 -4.10
CA PHE A 125 -0.88 2.16 -4.32
C PHE A 125 -1.17 2.45 -5.79
N ILE A 126 -0.37 3.28 -6.46
CA ILE A 126 -0.53 3.58 -7.88
C ILE A 126 -0.39 2.31 -8.73
N GLU A 127 0.61 1.47 -8.45
CA GLU A 127 0.85 0.21 -9.15
C GLU A 127 -0.37 -0.73 -9.07
N ARG A 128 -0.93 -0.89 -7.86
CA ARG A 128 -2.06 -1.81 -7.63
C ARG A 128 -3.41 -1.24 -8.04
N ALA A 129 -3.62 0.07 -7.90
CA ALA A 129 -4.89 0.72 -8.20
C ALA A 129 -5.00 1.18 -9.66
N GLY A 130 -3.87 1.38 -10.35
CA GLY A 130 -3.81 1.98 -11.68
C GLY A 130 -4.47 3.35 -11.71
N VAL A 131 -5.17 3.67 -12.80
CA VAL A 131 -5.88 4.97 -12.92
C VAL A 131 -6.96 5.23 -11.87
N ARG A 132 -7.38 4.21 -11.08
CA ARG A 132 -8.24 4.45 -9.91
C ARG A 132 -7.54 5.31 -8.85
N ALA A 133 -6.21 5.26 -8.78
CA ALA A 133 -5.45 6.07 -7.84
C ALA A 133 -5.60 7.57 -8.11
N MET A 134 -5.93 7.99 -9.34
CA MET A 134 -6.14 9.41 -9.65
C MET A 134 -7.31 10.05 -8.88
N SER A 135 -8.23 9.23 -8.38
CA SER A 135 -9.35 9.69 -7.54
C SER A 135 -8.98 9.76 -6.05
N ASP A 136 -7.78 9.32 -5.66
CA ASP A 136 -7.28 9.49 -4.30
C ASP A 136 -6.90 10.97 -4.05
N PRO A 137 -7.35 11.58 -2.94
CA PRO A 137 -7.08 13.00 -2.67
C PRO A 137 -5.60 13.37 -2.65
N ARG A 138 -4.72 12.47 -2.18
CA ARG A 138 -3.29 12.77 -2.08
C ARG A 138 -2.61 12.64 -3.45
N VAL A 139 -3.04 11.71 -4.29
CA VAL A 139 -2.58 11.61 -5.69
C VAL A 139 -3.01 12.84 -6.49
N ALA A 140 -4.28 13.25 -6.33
CA ALA A 140 -4.80 14.45 -6.95
C ALA A 140 -4.04 15.72 -6.51
N ALA A 141 -3.62 15.79 -5.24
CA ALA A 141 -2.80 16.89 -4.72
C ALA A 141 -1.38 16.90 -5.34
N ASP A 142 -0.72 15.75 -5.41
CA ASP A 142 0.64 15.64 -5.98
C ASP A 142 0.66 15.98 -7.48
N LEU A 143 -0.37 15.57 -8.23
CA LEU A 143 -0.56 15.91 -9.64
C LEU A 143 -1.21 17.28 -9.87
N LYS A 144 -1.54 17.99 -8.79
CA LYS A 144 -2.13 19.34 -8.80
C LYS A 144 -3.35 19.43 -9.72
N PHE A 145 -4.26 18.45 -9.64
CA PHE A 145 -5.47 18.46 -10.47
C PHE A 145 -6.31 19.70 -10.20
N THR A 146 -6.75 20.36 -11.28
CA THR A 146 -7.74 21.44 -11.20
C THR A 146 -9.11 20.86 -10.81
N ASP A 147 -10.01 21.69 -10.33
CA ASP A 147 -11.35 21.23 -9.97
C ASP A 147 -12.13 20.70 -11.18
N GLU A 148 -11.89 21.26 -12.37
CA GLU A 148 -12.43 20.74 -13.63
C GLU A 148 -11.88 19.33 -13.93
N GLN A 149 -10.58 19.10 -13.75
CA GLN A 149 -9.98 17.78 -13.94
C GLN A 149 -10.52 16.77 -12.93
N LYS A 150 -10.64 17.15 -11.65
CA LYS A 150 -11.23 16.29 -10.61
C LYS A 150 -12.65 15.88 -10.98
N SER A 151 -13.48 16.82 -11.42
CA SER A 151 -14.86 16.53 -11.85
C SER A 151 -14.89 15.56 -13.03
N LYS A 152 -14.04 15.75 -14.05
CA LYS A 152 -13.94 14.86 -15.21
C LYS A 152 -13.46 13.46 -14.83
N LEU A 153 -12.47 13.36 -13.94
CA LEU A 153 -11.94 12.09 -13.44
C LEU A 153 -12.95 11.35 -12.56
N GLU A 154 -13.77 12.06 -11.79
CA GLU A 154 -14.87 11.49 -11.02
C GLU A 154 -15.96 10.93 -11.94
N GLU A 155 -16.34 11.68 -12.98
CA GLU A 155 -17.28 11.20 -14.00
C GLU A 155 -16.76 9.93 -14.69
N LEU A 156 -15.50 9.94 -15.16
CA LEU A 156 -14.85 8.76 -15.74
C LEU A 156 -14.79 7.60 -14.75
N SER A 157 -14.55 7.87 -13.47
CA SER A 157 -14.56 6.85 -12.41
C SER A 157 -15.93 6.19 -12.27
N ASN A 158 -17.01 6.97 -12.33
CA ASN A 158 -18.38 6.45 -12.24
C ASN A 158 -18.74 5.61 -13.48
N GLN A 159 -18.46 6.12 -14.68
CA GLN A 159 -18.69 5.39 -15.92
C GLN A 159 -17.89 4.07 -15.95
N ARG A 160 -16.64 4.08 -15.46
CA ARG A 160 -15.82 2.87 -15.35
C ARG A 160 -16.39 1.86 -14.37
N ARG A 161 -16.88 2.31 -13.21
CA ARG A 161 -17.53 1.42 -12.23
C ARG A 161 -18.75 0.74 -12.85
N ASP A 162 -19.55 1.48 -13.60
CA ASP A 162 -20.73 0.93 -14.26
C ASP A 162 -20.37 -0.04 -15.39
N ALA A 163 -19.38 0.29 -16.21
CA ALA A 163 -18.86 -0.63 -17.23
C ALA A 163 -18.27 -1.91 -16.60
N SER A 164 -17.51 -1.78 -15.51
CA SER A 164 -16.95 -2.92 -14.77
C SER A 164 -18.03 -3.82 -14.18
N ARG A 165 -19.16 -3.26 -13.72
CA ARG A 165 -20.31 -4.05 -13.25
C ARG A 165 -20.97 -4.83 -14.38
N GLN A 166 -20.99 -4.27 -15.60
CA GLN A 166 -21.60 -4.92 -16.77
C GLN A 166 -20.76 -6.08 -17.31
N MET A 167 -19.43 -6.04 -17.18
CA MET A 167 -18.57 -7.15 -17.61
C MET A 167 -18.76 -8.42 -16.76
N GLY A 168 -19.22 -8.29 -15.52
CA GLY A 168 -19.42 -9.43 -14.62
C GLY A 168 -18.13 -9.90 -13.93
N PHE A 169 -18.22 -10.97 -13.14
CA PHE A 169 -17.14 -11.42 -12.26
C PHE A 169 -16.15 -12.42 -12.89
N ASN A 170 -16.48 -12.98 -14.06
CA ASN A 170 -15.76 -14.10 -14.66
C ASN A 170 -15.16 -13.76 -16.04
N VAL A 171 -14.67 -12.53 -16.16
CA VAL A 171 -14.09 -11.98 -17.39
C VAL A 171 -12.71 -12.62 -17.63
N PRO A 172 -12.40 -13.06 -18.86
CA PRO A 172 -11.05 -13.53 -19.21
C PRO A 172 -9.99 -12.45 -19.01
N ASP A 173 -8.77 -12.85 -18.64
CA ASP A 173 -7.66 -11.91 -18.38
C ASP A 173 -7.37 -10.96 -19.56
N GLU A 174 -7.52 -11.41 -20.80
CA GLU A 174 -7.30 -10.57 -21.98
C GLU A 174 -8.35 -9.45 -22.10
N GLU A 175 -9.61 -9.75 -21.78
CA GLU A 175 -10.69 -8.76 -21.77
C GLU A 175 -10.51 -7.78 -20.60
N GLN A 176 -10.04 -8.28 -19.45
CA GLN A 176 -9.68 -7.45 -18.30
C GLN A 176 -8.54 -6.47 -18.63
N GLN A 177 -7.50 -6.93 -19.33
CA GLN A 177 -6.39 -6.07 -19.79
C GLN A 177 -6.85 -5.00 -20.78
N LYS A 178 -7.65 -5.39 -21.79
CA LYS A 178 -8.22 -4.42 -22.74
C LYS A 178 -9.07 -3.37 -22.06
N PHE A 179 -9.88 -3.77 -21.08
CA PHE A 179 -10.63 -2.83 -20.26
C PHE A 179 -9.70 -1.88 -19.50
N GLU A 180 -8.64 -2.38 -18.88
CA GLU A 180 -7.68 -1.55 -18.18
C GLU A 180 -6.95 -0.57 -19.09
N GLU A 181 -6.51 -0.99 -20.28
CA GLU A 181 -5.87 -0.14 -21.28
C GLU A 181 -6.81 0.94 -21.81
N GLU A 182 -8.04 0.57 -22.21
CA GLU A 182 -9.04 1.52 -22.71
C GLU A 182 -9.29 2.62 -21.68
N TRP A 183 -9.59 2.22 -20.44
CA TRP A 183 -9.88 3.18 -19.38
C TRP A 183 -8.65 3.97 -18.99
N THR A 184 -7.46 3.38 -19.00
CA THR A 184 -6.22 4.12 -18.77
C THR A 184 -6.04 5.23 -19.81
N GLY A 185 -6.24 4.92 -21.09
CA GLY A 185 -6.20 5.90 -22.16
C GLY A 185 -7.18 7.05 -21.93
N ARG A 186 -8.44 6.73 -21.58
CA ARG A 186 -9.47 7.75 -21.31
C ARG A 186 -9.09 8.68 -20.17
N PHE A 187 -8.59 8.15 -19.06
CA PHE A 187 -8.13 8.96 -17.92
C PHE A 187 -6.95 9.87 -18.30
N LEU A 188 -5.95 9.33 -19.01
CA LEU A 188 -4.78 10.10 -19.44
C LEU A 188 -5.10 11.27 -20.36
N THR A 189 -6.24 11.26 -21.08
CA THR A 189 -6.66 12.41 -21.90
C THR A 189 -7.07 13.64 -21.10
N VAL A 190 -7.42 13.48 -19.81
CA VAL A 190 -7.77 14.59 -18.91
C VAL A 190 -6.52 15.29 -18.38
N LEU A 191 -5.38 14.59 -18.38
CA LEU A 191 -4.11 15.09 -17.86
C LEU A 191 -3.40 15.96 -18.90
N THR A 192 -2.74 17.00 -18.41
CA THR A 192 -1.74 17.74 -19.20
C THR A 192 -0.50 16.88 -19.42
N ASP A 193 0.36 17.26 -20.37
CA ASP A 193 1.58 16.49 -20.65
C ASP A 193 2.56 16.47 -19.46
N GLU A 194 2.65 17.57 -18.71
CA GLU A 194 3.41 17.62 -17.45
C GLU A 194 2.84 16.63 -16.42
N GLN A 195 1.52 16.57 -16.26
CA GLN A 195 0.88 15.63 -15.33
C GLN A 195 1.03 14.17 -15.77
N LYS A 196 1.02 13.87 -17.07
CA LYS A 196 1.32 12.53 -17.59
C LYS A 196 2.75 12.10 -17.24
N GLN A 197 3.73 13.01 -17.39
CA GLN A 197 5.11 12.73 -17.00
C GLN A 197 5.23 12.49 -15.49
N LEU A 198 4.54 13.27 -14.66
CA LEU A 198 4.52 13.05 -13.20
C LEU A 198 3.86 11.71 -12.85
N TRP A 199 2.78 11.33 -13.55
CA TRP A 199 2.12 10.04 -13.39
C TRP A 199 3.02 8.86 -13.78
N GLU A 200 3.74 8.97 -14.90
CA GLU A 200 4.73 7.96 -15.33
C GLU A 200 5.87 7.85 -14.32
N GLN A 201 6.41 8.97 -13.83
CA GLN A 201 7.48 8.96 -12.82
C GLN A 201 7.03 8.33 -11.50
N ALA A 202 5.79 8.60 -11.09
CA ALA A 202 5.19 8.01 -9.89
C ALA A 202 5.00 6.49 -10.01
N GLN A 203 4.85 5.98 -11.23
CA GLN A 203 4.83 4.54 -11.53
C GLN A 203 6.25 3.96 -11.68
N ALA A 204 7.18 4.70 -12.27
CA ALA A 204 8.43 4.17 -12.82
C ALA A 204 9.61 4.06 -11.83
N SER A 205 9.49 4.51 -10.57
CA SER A 205 10.68 4.62 -9.72
C SER A 205 10.93 3.39 -8.82
N SER A 206 11.99 2.67 -9.23
CA SER A 206 12.67 1.45 -8.76
C SER A 206 13.22 1.44 -7.31
N PRO A 207 13.69 0.28 -6.78
CA PRO A 207 13.95 0.04 -5.37
C PRO A 207 15.24 0.72 -4.91
N VAL A 208 15.23 1.26 -3.69
CA VAL A 208 16.43 1.68 -2.96
C VAL A 208 16.38 0.89 -1.65
N ALA A 209 17.19 -0.14 -1.40
CA ALA A 209 18.64 -0.13 -1.47
C ALA A 209 19.25 1.19 -0.95
N ALA A 210 18.71 1.73 0.14
CA ALA A 210 19.32 2.82 0.92
C ALA A 210 19.09 2.61 2.43
N VAL A 211 19.53 1.45 2.95
CA VAL A 211 20.03 1.31 4.33
C VAL A 211 21.54 1.03 4.37
N ALA A 212 22.22 1.14 3.24
CA ALA A 212 23.68 1.18 3.19
C ALA A 212 24.10 2.60 2.80
N ALA A 213 24.86 3.24 3.69
CA ALA A 213 25.53 4.53 3.53
C ALA A 213 24.75 5.79 3.94
N THR A 214 24.48 5.96 5.24
CA THR A 214 24.94 7.16 5.98
C THR A 214 24.67 6.99 7.48
N GLU A 215 25.60 6.35 8.18
CA GLU A 215 25.96 6.70 9.56
C GLU A 215 27.35 6.13 9.87
N GLY A 216 28.32 6.59 9.10
CA GLY A 216 29.71 6.63 9.54
C GLY A 216 29.87 7.73 10.58
N GLY A 217 29.37 7.48 11.78
CA GLY A 217 29.62 8.29 12.97
C GLY A 217 30.85 7.77 13.69
N SER A 218 32.00 8.32 13.33
CA SER A 218 33.26 8.22 14.09
C SER A 218 33.01 8.53 15.58
N ALA A 219 33.20 7.53 16.44
CA ALA A 219 33.37 7.72 17.88
C ALA A 219 34.53 6.83 18.36
N ALA A 220 35.74 7.22 17.95
CA ALA A 220 36.96 6.82 18.63
C ALA A 220 37.25 7.83 19.76
N SER A 221 37.58 7.27 20.94
CA SER A 221 38.08 7.92 22.18
C SER A 221 37.00 8.64 23.02
N ALA A 222 36.94 8.53 24.35
CA ALA A 222 37.88 8.03 25.34
C ALA A 222 37.15 7.73 26.67
N GLY A 223 37.73 6.87 27.52
CA GLY A 223 37.67 7.08 28.98
C GLY A 223 37.03 5.99 29.84
N SER A 224 37.72 4.86 30.04
CA SER A 224 37.72 4.18 31.34
C SER A 224 38.84 3.14 31.44
N ALA A 225 40.01 3.58 31.87
CA ALA A 225 41.02 2.72 32.49
C ALA A 225 41.99 3.60 33.30
N MET A 226 41.67 3.82 34.58
CA MET A 226 42.60 4.33 35.58
C MET A 226 42.28 3.70 36.94
N ALA A 227 42.99 2.61 37.26
CA ALA A 227 43.28 2.12 38.60
C ALA A 227 44.51 1.20 38.45
N ALA A 228 45.72 1.73 38.51
CA ALA A 228 46.50 1.95 39.73
C ALA A 228 46.83 0.63 40.47
N ALA A 229 47.99 0.06 40.15
CA ALA A 229 48.84 -0.69 41.08
C ALA A 229 50.29 -0.60 40.60
N GLU A 230 51.17 -0.19 41.52
CA GLU A 230 52.51 0.38 41.34
C GLU A 230 53.61 -0.60 40.87
N PRO A 231 54.74 -0.08 40.32
CA PRO A 231 56.02 -0.77 40.25
C PRO A 231 57.09 -0.17 41.19
N GLY A 232 57.92 -1.02 41.80
CA GLY A 232 59.20 -0.63 42.44
C GLY A 232 59.80 -1.78 43.26
N SER A 233 60.60 -2.67 42.66
CA SER A 233 62.09 -2.70 42.69
C SER A 233 62.72 -2.84 44.09
N VAL A 234 63.20 -4.05 44.43
CA VAL A 234 64.63 -4.46 44.47
C VAL A 234 64.70 -5.96 44.19
#